data_AF-A0A172Q4Z7-F1
#
_entry.id   AF-A0A172Q4Z7-F1
#
_cell.length_a   1.000
_cell.length_b   1.000
_cell.length_c   1.000
_cell.angle_alpha   90.00
_cell.angle_beta   90.00
_cell.angle_gamma   90.00
#
_symmetry.space_group_name_H-M   'P 1'
#
loop_
_entity.id
_entity.type
_entity.pdbx_description
1 polymer ?
#
loop_
_entity_poly.entity_id
_entity_poly.type
_entity_poly.pdbx_seq_one_letter_code
_entity_poly.pdbx_strand_id
1 'polypeptide(L)'
;MTFRFKKWQLIFLIIPVIIIFGIVKSQIDSQTSKDGTYYLVVENYSTMTASLDKTSWIKIEDDQLIINEDDSETSYDYDVDKEEFEKDSMTYFCLFNEGILTIGTHDDDSTETTTYVSPKSNMYSGYEDGTVKISK
;
A
#
# COMPACT_ATOMS: atom_id res chain seq x y z
N MET A 1 7.48 57.79 14.85
CA MET A 1 8.27 56.81 14.09
C MET A 1 7.37 55.61 13.83
N THR A 2 6.86 55.48 12.60
CA THR A 2 5.85 54.50 12.22
C THR A 2 6.50 53.12 12.07
N PHE A 3 6.20 52.20 12.98
CA PHE A 3 6.66 50.81 12.87
C PHE A 3 5.94 50.11 11.72
N ARG A 4 6.63 49.93 10.60
CA ARG A 4 6.17 49.12 9.46
C ARG A 4 6.40 47.65 9.82
N PHE A 5 5.36 46.97 10.28
CA PHE A 5 5.40 45.51 10.45
C PHE A 5 5.52 44.83 9.08
N LYS A 6 6.68 44.23 8.83
CA LYS A 6 7.00 43.48 7.62
C LYS A 6 6.25 42.14 7.72
N LYS A 7 5.31 41.87 6.79
CA LYS A 7 4.44 40.66 6.70
C LYS A 7 5.16 39.29 6.67
N TRP A 8 6.46 39.25 6.90
CA TRP A 8 7.31 38.07 6.78
C TRP A 8 7.61 37.38 8.13
N GLN A 9 7.20 37.96 9.26
CA GLN A 9 7.43 37.36 10.59
C GLN A 9 6.36 36.35 11.05
N LEU A 10 5.33 36.07 10.25
CA LEU A 10 4.28 35.10 10.60
C LEU A 10 4.54 33.67 10.10
N ILE A 11 5.57 33.43 9.29
CA ILE A 11 5.89 32.10 8.72
C ILE A 11 6.65 31.21 9.73
N PHE A 12 7.34 31.80 10.71
CA PHE A 12 8.15 31.02 11.67
C PHE A 12 7.35 30.32 12.78
N LEU A 13 6.04 30.54 12.89
CA LEU A 13 5.19 29.93 13.94
C LEU A 13 4.40 28.69 13.51
N ILE A 14 4.44 28.30 12.23
CA ILE A 14 3.69 27.16 11.70
C ILE A 14 4.54 25.88 11.62
N ILE A 15 5.87 26.00 11.72
CA ILE A 15 6.81 24.89 11.54
C ILE A 15 6.71 23.79 12.62
N PRO A 16 6.45 24.04 13.91
CA PRO A 16 6.39 22.93 14.87
C PRO A 16 5.10 22.10 14.74
N VAL A 17 4.03 22.61 14.14
CA VAL A 17 2.74 21.89 14.03
C VAL A 17 2.76 20.85 12.90
N ILE A 18 3.44 21.13 11.79
CA ILE A 18 3.51 20.21 10.63
C ILE A 18 4.37 18.97 10.96
N ILE A 19 5.45 19.12 11.72
CA ILE A 19 6.32 18.01 12.12
C ILE A 19 5.56 17.01 13.01
N ILE A 20 4.66 17.49 13.87
CA ILE A 20 3.86 16.62 14.74
C ILE A 20 2.86 15.79 13.93
N PHE A 21 2.20 16.37 12.91
CA PHE A 21 1.25 15.61 12.07
C PHE A 21 1.91 14.49 11.26
N GLY A 22 3.13 14.71 10.76
CA GLY A 22 3.88 13.69 10.02
C GLY A 22 4.28 12.49 10.88
N ILE A 23 4.68 12.71 12.14
CA ILE A 23 5.06 11.64 13.07
C ILE A 23 3.85 10.78 13.46
N VAL A 24 2.67 11.40 13.63
CA VAL A 24 1.45 10.68 14.03
C VAL A 24 0.98 9.70 12.95
N LYS A 25 1.06 10.07 11.65
CA LYS A 25 0.70 9.13 10.56
C LYS A 25 1.62 7.90 10.52
N SER A 26 2.95 8.08 10.64
CA SER A 26 3.89 6.93 10.66
C SER A 26 3.65 5.97 11.83
N GLN A 27 3.24 6.45 13.00
CA GLN A 27 2.95 5.59 14.16
C GLN A 27 1.59 4.89 14.09
N ILE A 28 0.66 5.40 13.28
CA ILE A 28 -0.67 4.80 13.07
C ILE A 28 -0.57 3.65 12.05
N ASP A 29 0.19 3.82 10.97
CA ASP A 29 0.46 2.73 10.01
C ASP A 29 1.23 1.58 10.68
N SER A 30 2.18 1.88 11.59
CA SER A 30 2.93 0.83 12.31
C SER A 30 2.10 0.08 13.36
N GLN A 31 0.97 0.63 13.82
CA GLN A 31 0.12 0.02 14.85
C GLN A 31 -1.12 -0.69 14.29
N THR A 32 -1.42 -0.51 13.01
CA THR A 32 -2.53 -1.19 12.37
C THR A 32 -2.05 -2.56 11.92
N SER A 33 -2.68 -3.63 12.43
CA SER A 33 -2.37 -5.00 11.97
C SER A 33 -2.52 -5.09 10.45
N LYS A 34 -1.48 -5.62 9.81
CA LYS A 34 -1.42 -5.92 8.38
C LYS A 34 -2.15 -7.23 8.04
N ASP A 35 -2.71 -7.90 9.04
CA ASP A 35 -3.43 -9.14 8.82
C ASP A 35 -4.71 -8.88 8.05
N GLY A 36 -4.99 -9.78 7.12
CA GLY A 36 -6.19 -9.74 6.32
C GLY A 36 -5.97 -10.26 4.91
N THR A 37 -7.08 -10.29 4.17
CA THR A 37 -7.10 -10.69 2.77
C THR A 37 -7.05 -9.46 1.87
N TYR A 38 -6.21 -9.54 0.84
CA TYR A 38 -5.96 -8.53 -0.17
C TYR A 38 -6.24 -9.15 -1.54
N TYR A 39 -7.13 -8.53 -2.31
CA TYR A 39 -7.56 -9.06 -3.61
C TYR A 39 -6.79 -8.38 -4.74
N LEU A 40 -6.45 -9.15 -5.79
CA LEU A 40 -5.65 -8.67 -6.90
C LEU A 40 -6.34 -7.50 -7.63
N VAL A 41 -5.57 -6.46 -7.93
CA VAL A 41 -6.00 -5.38 -8.81
C VAL A 41 -5.65 -5.72 -10.24
N VAL A 42 -6.65 -5.69 -11.13
CA VAL A 42 -6.49 -5.90 -12.56
C VAL A 42 -6.80 -4.60 -13.29
N GLU A 43 -5.83 -4.15 -14.10
CA GLU A 43 -5.95 -2.95 -14.92
C GLU A 43 -6.55 -3.27 -16.28
N ASN A 44 -7.51 -2.46 -16.71
CA ASN A 44 -8.09 -2.48 -18.04
C ASN A 44 -7.75 -1.19 -18.78
N TYR A 45 -6.72 -1.26 -19.63
CA TYR A 45 -6.27 -0.11 -20.44
C TYR A 45 -7.26 0.29 -21.56
N SER A 46 -8.23 -0.56 -21.91
CA SER A 46 -9.27 -0.20 -22.89
C SER A 46 -10.27 0.78 -22.30
N THR A 47 -10.62 0.60 -21.03
CA THR A 47 -11.57 1.47 -20.30
C THR A 47 -10.87 2.49 -19.39
N MET A 48 -9.54 2.40 -19.27
CA MET A 48 -8.71 3.17 -18.34
C MET A 48 -9.24 3.05 -16.91
N THR A 49 -9.57 1.83 -16.49
CA THR A 49 -10.05 1.52 -15.15
C THR A 49 -9.30 0.36 -14.53
N ALA A 50 -9.35 0.24 -13.21
CA ALA A 50 -8.89 -0.92 -12.47
C ALA A 50 -10.04 -1.52 -11.66
N SER A 51 -10.03 -2.84 -11.52
CA SER A 51 -11.03 -3.61 -10.76
C SER A 51 -10.38 -4.70 -9.92
N LEU A 52 -11.12 -5.28 -8.98
CA LEU A 52 -10.67 -6.46 -8.25
C LEU A 52 -10.88 -7.74 -9.04
N ASP A 53 -9.85 -8.57 -9.12
CA ASP A 53 -10.02 -10.01 -9.29
C ASP A 53 -10.12 -10.65 -7.89
N LYS A 54 -11.27 -11.27 -7.60
CA LYS A 54 -11.53 -11.93 -6.31
C LYS A 54 -11.11 -13.41 -6.31
N THR A 55 -10.77 -13.98 -7.47
CA THR A 55 -10.24 -15.36 -7.55
C THR A 55 -8.74 -15.42 -7.25
N SER A 56 -8.05 -14.27 -7.26
CA SER A 56 -6.64 -14.17 -6.89
C SER A 56 -6.48 -13.27 -5.67
N TRP A 57 -5.88 -13.79 -4.60
CA TRP A 57 -5.74 -13.04 -3.35
C TRP A 57 -4.51 -13.44 -2.54
N ILE A 58 -4.11 -12.54 -1.65
CA ILE A 58 -3.08 -12.77 -0.66
C ILE A 58 -3.67 -12.58 0.72
N LYS A 59 -3.37 -13.48 1.64
CA LYS A 59 -3.75 -13.37 3.03
C LYS A 59 -2.50 -13.33 3.90
N ILE A 60 -2.44 -12.37 4.81
CA ILE A 60 -1.41 -12.28 5.81
C ILE A 60 -2.03 -12.60 7.16
N GLU A 61 -1.43 -13.54 7.86
CA GLU A 61 -1.80 -13.98 9.21
C GLU A 61 -0.51 -14.12 10.02
N ASP A 62 -0.21 -13.13 10.87
CA ASP A 62 1.01 -13.10 11.69
C ASP A 62 2.30 -13.20 10.85
N ASP A 63 3.03 -14.30 10.96
CA ASP A 63 4.29 -14.60 10.27
C ASP A 63 4.09 -15.48 9.02
N GLN A 64 2.86 -15.62 8.54
CA GLN A 64 2.53 -16.35 7.33
C GLN A 64 1.89 -15.48 6.26
N LEU A 65 2.32 -15.70 5.02
CA LEU A 65 1.71 -15.15 3.82
C LEU A 65 1.18 -16.29 2.95
N ILE A 66 -0.12 -16.27 2.67
CA ILE A 66 -0.81 -17.27 1.86
C ILE A 66 -1.20 -16.62 0.54
N ILE A 67 -0.77 -17.20 -0.57
CA ILE A 67 -1.13 -16.77 -1.93
C ILE A 67 -2.14 -17.76 -2.50
N ASN A 68 -3.25 -17.25 -3.01
CA ASN A 68 -4.20 -18.01 -3.81
C ASN A 68 -4.12 -17.55 -5.27
N GLU A 69 -3.63 -18.44 -6.12
CA GLU A 69 -3.56 -18.30 -7.58
C GLU A 69 -4.44 -19.42 -8.18
N ASP A 70 -5.50 -19.07 -8.92
CA ASP A 70 -6.37 -20.02 -9.62
C ASP A 70 -6.91 -21.18 -8.73
N ASP A 71 -7.46 -20.83 -7.56
CA ASP A 71 -7.98 -21.76 -6.54
C ASP A 71 -6.92 -22.70 -5.90
N SER A 72 -5.64 -22.42 -6.11
CA SER A 72 -4.52 -23.10 -5.45
C SER A 72 -3.89 -22.19 -4.40
N GLU A 73 -3.96 -22.62 -3.14
CA GLU A 73 -3.34 -21.91 -2.01
C GLU A 73 -1.92 -22.44 -1.74
N THR A 74 -0.96 -21.53 -1.57
CA THR A 74 0.41 -21.82 -1.13
C THR A 74 0.80 -20.88 0.00
N SER A 75 1.35 -21.43 1.08
CA SER A 75 1.83 -20.68 2.24
C SER A 75 3.33 -20.46 2.18
N TYR A 76 3.76 -19.27 2.59
CA TYR A 76 5.16 -18.85 2.68
C TYR A 76 5.42 -18.28 4.08
N ASP A 77 6.65 -18.49 4.57
CA ASP A 77 7.15 -17.77 5.74
C ASP A 77 7.28 -16.28 5.39
N TYR A 78 6.71 -15.43 6.24
CA TYR A 78 6.70 -13.98 6.06
C TYR A 78 7.52 -13.28 7.15
N ASP A 79 8.54 -12.56 6.73
CA ASP A 79 9.36 -11.74 7.64
C ASP A 79 8.62 -10.42 7.88
N VAL A 80 7.90 -10.33 9.00
CA VAL A 80 7.10 -9.15 9.39
C VAL A 80 7.96 -7.91 9.59
N ASP A 81 9.21 -8.07 10.04
CA ASP A 81 10.13 -6.96 10.33
C ASP A 81 10.71 -6.37 9.04
N LYS A 82 11.01 -7.23 8.05
CA LYS A 82 11.50 -6.80 6.72
C LYS A 82 10.38 -6.51 5.73
N GLU A 83 9.17 -6.97 6.02
CA GLU A 83 8.03 -6.99 5.10
C GLU A 83 8.35 -7.77 3.80
N GLU A 84 8.97 -8.94 3.94
CA GLU A 84 9.48 -9.74 2.81
C GLU A 84 9.08 -11.21 2.93
N PHE A 85 9.02 -11.91 1.79
CA PHE A 85 8.91 -13.37 1.73
C PHE A 85 9.74 -13.93 0.57
N GLU A 86 10.07 -15.22 0.63
CA GLU A 86 10.79 -15.91 -0.45
C GLU A 86 9.86 -16.84 -1.24
N LYS A 87 9.86 -16.71 -2.56
CA LYS A 87 9.17 -17.61 -3.51
C LYS A 87 10.14 -17.91 -4.65
N ASP A 88 10.28 -19.19 -5.00
CA ASP A 88 11.12 -19.64 -6.12
C ASP A 88 12.59 -19.12 -6.09
N SER A 89 13.19 -19.05 -4.89
CA SER A 89 14.53 -18.49 -4.65
C SER A 89 14.69 -16.99 -4.94
N MET A 90 13.57 -16.26 -5.07
CA MET A 90 13.51 -14.82 -5.20
C MET A 90 12.93 -14.21 -3.92
N THR A 91 13.49 -13.08 -3.49
CA THR A 91 12.95 -12.28 -2.38
C THR A 91 11.98 -11.25 -2.92
N TYR A 92 10.77 -11.25 -2.37
CA TYR A 92 9.72 -10.30 -2.69
C TYR A 92 9.52 -9.35 -1.52
N PHE A 93 9.51 -8.05 -1.80
CA PHE A 93 9.14 -7.04 -0.83
C PHE A 93 7.62 -6.80 -0.87
N CYS A 94 7.07 -6.43 0.27
CA CYS A 94 5.69 -6.03 0.45
C CYS A 94 5.66 -4.58 0.94
N LEU A 95 4.89 -3.72 0.28
CA LEU A 95 4.65 -2.34 0.73
C LEU A 95 3.18 -2.18 1.08
N PHE A 96 2.91 -1.70 2.30
CA PHE A 96 1.56 -1.46 2.80
C PHE A 96 1.25 0.03 2.83
N ASN A 97 0.08 0.40 2.32
CA ASN A 97 -0.41 1.77 2.40
C ASN A 97 -1.94 1.82 2.43
N GLU A 98 -2.53 2.25 3.55
CA GLU A 98 -3.99 2.47 3.70
C GLU A 98 -4.86 1.29 3.17
N GLY A 99 -4.45 0.05 3.48
CA GLY A 99 -5.15 -1.18 3.08
C GLY A 99 -4.83 -1.68 1.66
N ILE A 100 -3.84 -1.09 1.00
CA ILE A 100 -3.27 -1.52 -0.28
C ILE A 100 -1.96 -2.26 0.01
N LEU A 101 -1.75 -3.39 -0.66
CA LEU A 101 -0.53 -4.19 -0.63
C LEU A 101 0.09 -4.17 -2.03
N THR A 102 1.33 -3.72 -2.15
CA THR A 102 2.12 -3.81 -3.38
C THR A 102 3.27 -4.78 -3.18
N ILE A 103 3.38 -5.76 -4.09
CA ILE A 103 4.46 -6.76 -4.09
C ILE A 103 5.36 -6.53 -5.29
N GLY A 104 6.66 -6.59 -5.09
CA GLY A 104 7.65 -6.54 -6.16
C GLY A 104 8.93 -7.28 -5.78
N THR A 105 9.87 -7.37 -6.73
CA THR A 105 11.20 -7.94 -6.53
C THR A 105 12.26 -6.84 -6.45
N HIS A 106 13.35 -7.11 -5.72
CA HIS A 106 14.50 -6.20 -5.64
C HIS A 106 15.47 -6.32 -6.85
N ASP A 107 15.16 -7.13 -7.85
CA ASP A 107 16.07 -7.42 -8.98
C ASP A 107 16.02 -6.32 -10.06
N ASP A 108 17.21 -5.95 -10.57
CA ASP A 108 17.51 -4.73 -11.32
C ASP A 108 16.83 -4.62 -12.72
N ASP A 109 16.56 -3.36 -13.10
CA ASP A 109 16.10 -2.81 -14.40
C ASP A 109 14.59 -2.77 -14.73
N SER A 110 13.72 -3.58 -14.10
CA SER A 110 12.26 -3.37 -14.20
C SER A 110 11.53 -3.91 -12.97
N THR A 111 11.15 -3.03 -12.06
CA THR A 111 10.32 -3.41 -10.91
C THR A 111 8.88 -3.61 -11.39
N GLU A 112 8.57 -4.77 -11.94
CA GLU A 112 7.18 -5.20 -12.12
C GLU A 112 6.57 -5.36 -10.73
N THR A 113 5.56 -4.55 -10.43
CA THR A 113 4.85 -4.62 -9.17
C THR A 113 3.44 -5.12 -9.39
N THR A 114 2.95 -5.95 -8.47
CA THR A 114 1.55 -6.37 -8.43
C THR A 114 0.85 -5.71 -7.24
N THR A 115 -0.34 -5.17 -7.46
CA THR A 115 -1.10 -4.47 -6.41
C THR A 115 -2.32 -5.28 -6.00
N TYR A 116 -2.59 -5.30 -4.69
CA TYR A 116 -3.72 -5.94 -4.06
C TYR A 116 -4.40 -4.98 -3.09
N VAL A 117 -5.71 -5.14 -2.88
CA VAL A 117 -6.50 -4.23 -2.03
C VAL A 117 -7.34 -5.01 -1.02
N SER A 118 -7.24 -4.61 0.24
CA SER A 118 -8.02 -5.17 1.34
C SER A 118 -9.41 -4.53 1.43
N PRO A 119 -10.45 -5.26 1.89
CA PRO A 119 -11.74 -4.68 2.29
C PRO A 119 -11.64 -3.58 3.34
N LYS A 120 -10.51 -3.49 4.07
CA LYS A 120 -10.24 -2.42 5.03
C LYS A 120 -9.82 -1.10 4.36
N SER A 121 -9.49 -1.10 3.06
CA SER A 121 -9.09 0.12 2.34
C SER A 121 -10.29 1.00 2.02
N ASN A 122 -10.13 2.32 2.16
CA ASN A 122 -11.13 3.30 1.72
C ASN A 122 -11.37 3.28 0.20
N MET A 123 -10.47 2.67 -0.58
CA MET A 123 -10.59 2.55 -2.03
C MET A 123 -11.26 1.25 -2.47
N TYR A 124 -11.52 0.30 -1.56
CA TYR A 124 -12.00 -1.04 -1.90
C TYR A 124 -13.24 -1.03 -2.78
N SER A 125 -14.28 -0.27 -2.39
CA SER A 125 -15.53 -0.20 -3.16
C SER A 125 -15.32 0.33 -4.58
N GLY A 126 -14.37 1.26 -4.76
CA GLY A 126 -14.04 1.78 -6.09
C GLY A 126 -13.48 0.69 -7.01
N TYR A 127 -12.59 -0.16 -6.50
CA TYR A 127 -12.06 -1.29 -7.26
C TYR A 127 -13.10 -2.41 -7.42
N GLU A 128 -13.95 -2.65 -6.41
CA GLU A 128 -15.06 -3.61 -6.51
C GLU A 128 -16.05 -3.23 -7.62
N ASP A 129 -16.37 -1.94 -7.73
CA ASP A 129 -17.25 -1.40 -8.77
C ASP A 129 -16.54 -1.23 -10.12
N GLY A 130 -15.21 -1.44 -10.19
CA GLY A 130 -14.39 -1.24 -11.39
C GLY A 130 -14.31 0.22 -11.86
N THR A 131 -14.44 1.18 -10.95
CA THR A 131 -14.53 2.61 -11.26
C THR A 131 -13.23 3.39 -11.05
N VAL A 132 -12.23 2.78 -10.40
CA VAL A 132 -10.91 3.42 -10.18
C VAL A 132 -10.26 3.72 -11.51
N LYS A 133 -9.87 4.97 -11.74
CA LYS A 133 -9.21 5.41 -12.96
C LYS A 133 -7.71 5.19 -12.89
N ILE A 134 -7.14 4.66 -13.97
CA ILE A 134 -5.69 4.49 -14.11
C ILE A 134 -5.13 5.53 -15.10
N SER A 135 -3.90 5.95 -14.84
CA SER A 135 -3.13 6.84 -15.72
C SER A 135 -2.08 6.04 -16.48
N LYS A 136 -1.78 6.50 -17.70
CA LYS A 136 -0.69 5.98 -18.52
C LYS A 136 0.61 6.74 -18.25
#